data_AF-A0A6C0BPG7-F1
#
_entry.id   AF-A0A6C0BPG7-F1
#
_cell.length_a   1.000
_cell.length_b   1.000
_cell.length_c   1.000
_cell.angle_alpha   90.00
_cell.angle_beta   90.00
_cell.angle_gamma   90.00
#
_symmetry.space_group_name_H-M   'P 1'
#
loop_
_entity.id
_entity.type
_entity.pdbx_description
1 polymer ?
#
loop_
_entity_poly.entity_id
_entity_poly.type
_entity_poly.pdbx_seq_one_letter_code
_entity_poly.pdbx_strand_id
1 'polypeptide(L)'
;MGRLLRKLLSIFICGSCCFGNTSSIDEEVRPTTQIEKNENIVQAPKEQFTYVKQRSGFSKKAIRWLDSISEKEGINIRHAGNVGELKIPYIDEKGKHRWFFADGFCEENNTVYEFHGDYYHGNPRVYARDMMNTKCQKTMGQLYDDTIAREKIIKEKFNLVVMWELDFRE
;
A
#
# COMPACT_ATOMS: atom_id res chain seq x y z
N MET A 1 -9.52 16.32 56.04
CA MET A 1 -10.79 17.06 56.20
C MET A 1 -11.36 17.32 54.82
N GLY A 2 -12.60 16.92 54.56
CA GLY A 2 -13.25 17.01 53.25
C GLY A 2 -14.30 15.92 53.13
N ARG A 3 -15.51 16.21 53.61
CA ARG A 3 -16.69 15.35 53.60
C ARG A 3 -17.52 15.59 52.32
N LEU A 4 -18.45 14.65 52.13
CA LEU A 4 -19.71 14.69 51.36
C LEU A 4 -19.64 14.27 49.89
N LEU A 5 -20.63 13.59 49.32
CA LEU A 5 -21.68 12.64 49.72
C LEU A 5 -22.58 12.55 48.47
N ARG A 6 -23.08 11.34 48.15
CA ARG A 6 -24.40 11.06 47.51
C ARG A 6 -24.51 11.43 46.01
N LYS A 7 -25.24 10.69 45.17
CA LYS A 7 -26.34 9.74 45.40
C LYS A 7 -26.54 8.87 44.14
N LEU A 8 -26.91 7.62 44.35
CA LEU A 8 -27.60 6.74 43.38
C LEU A 8 -28.94 7.35 42.95
N LEU A 9 -29.37 7.06 41.72
CA LEU A 9 -30.77 6.71 41.42
C LEU A 9 -30.85 5.87 40.14
N SER A 10 -31.28 4.61 40.32
CA SER A 10 -31.91 3.79 39.27
C SER A 10 -33.41 4.14 39.20
N ILE A 11 -34.15 3.50 38.25
CA ILE A 11 -35.62 3.43 38.03
C ILE A 11 -36.00 4.08 36.68
N PHE A 12 -36.79 3.53 35.74
CA PHE A 12 -37.46 2.24 35.45
C PHE A 12 -38.14 2.39 34.05
N ILE A 13 -38.47 1.25 33.39
CA ILE A 13 -39.71 0.95 32.61
C ILE A 13 -40.03 1.84 31.37
N CYS A 14 -39.94 1.32 30.14
CA CYS A 14 -40.92 0.51 29.36
C CYS A 14 -42.04 1.32 28.69
N GLY A 15 -42.21 1.09 27.38
CA GLY A 15 -43.52 0.74 26.82
C GLY A 15 -44.29 1.80 26.02
N SER A 16 -44.46 1.48 24.72
CA SER A 16 -45.73 1.52 23.95
C SER A 16 -45.91 2.57 22.85
N CYS A 17 -46.14 2.01 21.64
CA CYS A 17 -47.14 2.37 20.60
C CYS A 17 -47.04 3.74 19.89
N CYS A 18 -47.41 3.94 18.62
CA CYS A 18 -47.78 3.12 17.45
C CYS A 18 -47.88 4.10 16.25
N PHE A 19 -47.49 3.62 15.07
CA PHE A 19 -47.98 3.96 13.71
C PHE A 19 -48.03 5.41 13.17
N GLY A 20 -47.38 5.59 12.02
CA GLY A 20 -47.63 6.64 11.04
C GLY A 20 -46.69 6.54 9.84
N ASN A 21 -47.14 5.85 8.79
CA ASN A 21 -46.44 5.65 7.51
C ASN A 21 -46.44 6.93 6.65
N THR A 22 -45.30 7.33 6.08
CA THR A 22 -45.25 7.99 4.75
C THR A 22 -43.90 7.76 4.05
N SER A 23 -43.99 7.06 2.91
CA SER A 23 -43.22 7.22 1.65
C SER A 23 -41.69 7.38 1.67
N SER A 24 -41.04 6.33 1.15
CA SER A 24 -40.07 6.36 0.03
C SER A 24 -38.99 7.44 0.04
N ILE A 25 -37.77 7.05 0.40
CA ILE A 25 -36.57 7.15 -0.45
C ILE A 25 -35.49 6.26 0.17
N ASP A 26 -34.97 5.33 -0.63
CA ASP A 26 -33.81 4.52 -0.30
C ASP A 26 -32.59 5.43 -0.19
N GLU A 27 -32.00 5.55 1.00
CA GLU A 27 -30.69 6.18 1.17
C GLU A 27 -29.70 5.16 1.72
N GLU A 28 -29.03 4.53 0.77
CA GLU A 28 -27.91 3.63 0.91
C GLU A 28 -26.76 4.35 1.66
N VAL A 29 -26.42 3.83 2.85
CA VAL A 29 -25.35 4.35 3.70
C VAL A 29 -24.00 4.13 3.00
N ARG A 30 -23.54 5.13 2.24
CA ARG A 30 -22.16 5.20 1.74
C ARG A 30 -21.22 5.54 2.90
N PRO A 31 -20.11 4.81 3.11
CA PRO A 31 -19.08 5.25 4.03
C PRO A 31 -18.40 6.49 3.46
N THR A 32 -18.75 7.65 3.99
CA THR A 32 -18.10 8.93 3.71
C THR A 32 -16.74 8.97 4.43
N THR A 33 -15.72 8.39 3.82
CA THR A 33 -14.35 8.83 4.08
C THR A 33 -14.20 10.20 3.46
N GLN A 34 -14.28 11.24 4.29
CA GLN A 34 -13.98 12.60 3.88
C GLN A 34 -12.52 12.65 3.43
N ILE A 35 -12.31 12.75 2.12
CA ILE A 35 -11.02 13.14 1.56
C ILE A 35 -10.96 14.65 1.75
N GLU A 36 -10.22 15.09 2.77
CA GLU A 36 -9.83 16.49 2.89
C GLU A 36 -8.91 16.82 1.71
N LYS A 37 -9.48 17.43 0.67
CA LYS A 37 -8.73 17.97 -0.44
C LYS A 37 -8.00 19.22 0.07
N ASN A 38 -6.71 19.10 0.29
CA ASN A 38 -5.86 20.27 0.48
C ASN A 38 -5.65 20.93 -0.89
N GLU A 39 -6.37 22.03 -1.13
CA GLU A 39 -6.31 22.82 -2.37
C GLU A 39 -5.01 23.63 -2.53
N ASN A 40 -4.02 23.45 -1.64
CA ASN A 40 -2.69 24.06 -1.73
C ASN A 40 -1.58 23.04 -2.02
N ILE A 41 -1.83 22.07 -2.90
CA ILE A 41 -0.73 21.36 -3.56
C ILE A 41 -0.32 22.19 -4.77
N VAL A 42 0.67 23.07 -4.54
CA VAL A 42 1.45 23.66 -5.63
C VAL A 42 1.93 22.51 -6.50
N GLN A 43 1.44 22.49 -7.74
CA GLN A 43 1.74 21.47 -8.73
C GLN A 43 3.25 21.24 -8.75
N ALA A 44 3.69 20.11 -8.19
CA ALA A 44 5.10 19.76 -8.18
C ALA A 44 5.58 19.79 -9.63
N PRO A 45 6.76 20.37 -9.92
CA PRO A 45 7.34 20.28 -11.25
C PRO A 45 7.36 18.79 -11.59
N LYS A 46 6.66 18.38 -12.66
CA LYS A 46 6.56 16.97 -13.06
C LYS A 46 7.97 16.41 -13.04
N GLU A 47 8.31 15.65 -11.99
CA GLU A 47 9.59 14.98 -11.94
C GLU A 47 9.66 14.19 -13.24
N GLN A 48 10.72 14.38 -14.02
CA GLN A 48 10.85 13.69 -15.29
C GLN A 48 11.05 12.21 -14.98
N PHE A 49 9.94 11.47 -14.85
CA PHE A 49 9.96 10.05 -14.57
C PHE A 49 10.75 9.35 -15.68
N THR A 50 11.77 8.61 -15.26
CA THR A 50 12.57 7.84 -16.21
C THR A 50 12.09 6.40 -16.17
N TYR A 51 11.72 5.90 -17.35
CA TYR A 51 11.19 4.55 -17.52
C TYR A 51 12.21 3.68 -18.24
N VAL A 52 12.34 2.43 -17.81
CA VAL A 52 13.24 1.46 -18.45
C VAL A 52 12.48 0.22 -18.85
N LYS A 53 12.57 -0.14 -20.14
CA LYS A 53 12.01 -1.38 -20.65
C LYS A 53 12.95 -2.55 -20.35
N GLN A 54 12.56 -3.40 -19.41
CA GLN A 54 13.22 -4.68 -19.17
C GLN A 54 13.05 -5.59 -20.39
N ARG A 55 14.10 -6.33 -20.77
CA ARG A 55 14.03 -7.29 -21.89
C ARG A 55 13.58 -8.69 -21.44
N SER A 56 13.80 -9.03 -20.17
CA SER A 56 13.46 -10.32 -19.55
C SER A 56 13.71 -10.23 -18.03
N GLY A 57 13.30 -11.25 -17.27
CA GLY A 57 13.67 -11.39 -15.85
C GLY A 57 12.66 -10.89 -14.82
N PHE A 58 11.46 -10.47 -15.25
CA PHE A 58 10.38 -10.07 -14.34
C PHE A 58 9.50 -11.25 -13.90
N SER A 59 8.87 -11.12 -12.73
CA SER A 59 7.98 -12.14 -12.16
C SER A 59 6.64 -12.18 -12.90
N LYS A 60 6.27 -13.33 -13.48
CA LYS A 60 4.95 -13.51 -14.11
C LYS A 60 3.79 -13.30 -13.14
N LYS A 61 3.97 -13.68 -11.87
CA LYS A 61 2.96 -13.47 -10.82
C LYS A 61 2.76 -11.98 -10.54
N ALA A 62 3.86 -11.23 -10.43
CA ALA A 62 3.81 -9.78 -10.25
C ALA A 62 3.06 -9.11 -11.40
N ILE A 63 3.37 -9.45 -12.65
CA ILE A 63 2.68 -8.90 -13.83
C ILE A 63 1.17 -9.20 -13.79
N ARG A 64 0.79 -10.46 -13.54
CA ARG A 64 -0.64 -10.83 -13.41
C ARG A 64 -1.35 -10.04 -12.32
N TRP A 65 -0.70 -9.87 -11.17
CA TRP A 65 -1.24 -9.08 -10.08
C TRP A 65 -1.46 -7.63 -10.49
N LEU A 66 -0.46 -6.99 -11.11
CA LEU A 66 -0.56 -5.61 -11.58
C LEU A 66 -1.63 -5.44 -12.66
N ASP A 67 -1.68 -6.33 -13.64
CA ASP A 67 -2.71 -6.34 -14.68
C ASP A 67 -4.11 -6.46 -14.06
N SER A 68 -4.28 -7.31 -13.04
CA SER A 68 -5.57 -7.49 -12.36
C SER A 68 -6.04 -6.24 -11.61
N ILE A 69 -5.13 -5.47 -11.00
CA ILE A 69 -5.46 -4.19 -10.36
C ILE A 69 -5.81 -3.16 -11.44
N SER A 70 -4.97 -3.06 -12.47
CA SER A 70 -5.14 -2.15 -13.61
C SER A 70 -6.53 -2.31 -14.24
N GLU A 71 -6.95 -3.55 -14.51
CA GLU A 71 -8.28 -3.87 -15.05
C GLU A 71 -9.42 -3.58 -14.07
N LYS A 72 -9.29 -4.04 -12.82
CA LYS A 72 -10.35 -3.91 -11.80
C LYS A 72 -10.63 -2.46 -11.43
N GLU A 73 -9.59 -1.64 -11.32
CA GLU A 73 -9.68 -0.24 -10.90
C GLU A 73 -9.76 0.72 -12.09
N GLY A 74 -9.53 0.23 -13.32
CA GLY A 74 -9.53 1.05 -14.53
C GLY A 74 -8.40 2.08 -14.56
N ILE A 75 -7.26 1.77 -13.94
CA ILE A 75 -6.09 2.64 -13.86
C ILE A 75 -4.96 2.13 -14.74
N ASN A 76 -4.11 3.01 -15.25
CA ASN A 76 -2.95 2.59 -16.03
C ASN A 76 -1.73 2.35 -15.12
N ILE A 77 -1.36 1.09 -14.93
CA ILE A 77 -0.13 0.69 -14.24
C ILE A 77 0.97 0.37 -15.25
N ARG A 78 2.07 1.12 -15.19
CA ARG A 78 3.29 0.86 -15.97
C ARG A 78 4.16 -0.16 -15.25
N HIS A 79 4.62 -1.19 -15.96
CA HIS A 79 5.46 -2.26 -15.42
C HIS A 79 6.33 -2.90 -16.53
N ALA A 80 7.18 -3.85 -16.17
CA ALA A 80 8.12 -4.51 -17.09
C ALA A 80 7.46 -5.19 -18.31
N GLY A 81 6.20 -5.61 -18.18
CA GLY A 81 5.43 -6.29 -19.22
C GLY A 81 4.86 -5.38 -20.30
N ASN A 82 4.87 -4.06 -20.09
CA ASN A 82 4.28 -3.08 -21.01
C ASN A 82 5.28 -2.00 -21.47
N VAL A 83 5.11 -0.77 -21.00
CA VAL A 83 5.90 0.43 -21.34
C VAL A 83 7.27 0.42 -20.62
N GLY A 84 7.36 -0.23 -19.46
CA GLY A 84 8.57 -0.32 -18.65
C GLY A 84 8.34 0.06 -17.19
N GLU A 85 9.40 -0.09 -16.39
CA GLU A 85 9.38 0.15 -14.94
C GLU A 85 9.84 1.57 -14.62
N LEU A 86 9.28 2.13 -13.54
CA LEU A 86 9.72 3.43 -13.01
C LEU A 86 11.08 3.28 -12.32
N LYS A 87 12.05 4.10 -12.74
CA LYS A 87 13.35 4.23 -12.07
C LYS A 87 13.26 5.26 -10.94
N ILE A 88 13.45 4.80 -9.71
CA ILE A 88 13.39 5.61 -8.50
C ILE A 88 14.82 5.91 -8.02
N PRO A 89 15.28 7.18 -8.07
CA PRO A 89 16.57 7.58 -7.53
C PRO A 89 16.50 7.80 -6.01
N TYR A 90 17.56 7.41 -5.32
CA TYR A 90 17.74 7.66 -3.89
C TYR A 90 19.23 7.90 -3.56
N ILE A 91 19.49 8.38 -2.36
CA ILE A 91 20.85 8.58 -1.84
C ILE A 91 21.07 7.53 -0.74
N ASP A 92 22.15 6.75 -0.83
CA ASP A 92 22.48 5.76 0.19
C ASP A 92 23.10 6.39 1.45
N GLU A 93 23.36 5.59 2.49
CA GLU A 93 23.92 6.09 3.75
C GLU A 93 25.31 6.72 3.62
N LYS A 94 25.99 6.52 2.48
CA LYS A 94 27.31 7.09 2.16
C LYS A 94 27.20 8.36 1.32
N GLY A 95 25.99 8.87 1.11
CA GLY A 95 25.75 10.06 0.29
C GLY A 95 25.87 9.80 -1.22
N LYS A 96 25.90 8.55 -1.67
CA LYS A 96 26.04 8.22 -3.09
C LYS A 96 24.67 8.11 -3.77
N HIS A 97 24.57 8.66 -4.97
CA HIS A 97 23.38 8.49 -5.80
C HIS A 97 23.25 7.04 -6.30
N ARG A 98 22.09 6.46 -6.03
CA ARG A 98 21.68 5.10 -6.39
C ARG A 98 20.29 5.15 -7.01
N TRP A 99 19.85 4.01 -7.54
CA TRP A 99 18.50 3.87 -8.06
C TRP A 99 18.06 2.41 -7.98
N PHE A 100 16.75 2.21 -8.04
CA PHE A 100 16.12 0.92 -8.28
C PHE A 100 14.89 1.09 -9.18
N PHE A 101 14.31 -0.02 -9.63
CA PHE A 101 13.11 -0.03 -10.46
C PHE A 101 11.94 -0.57 -9.66
N ALA A 102 10.81 0.12 -9.70
CA ALA A 102 9.56 -0.35 -9.10
C ALA A 102 8.87 -1.38 -10.00
N ASP A 103 8.19 -2.37 -9.40
CA ASP A 103 7.49 -3.41 -10.17
C ASP A 103 6.33 -2.80 -10.98
N GLY A 104 5.57 -1.90 -10.37
CA GLY A 104 4.47 -1.17 -11.00
C GLY A 104 4.39 0.29 -10.57
N PHE A 105 3.99 1.18 -11.49
CA PHE A 105 3.73 2.58 -11.18
C PHE A 105 2.52 3.12 -11.92
N CYS A 106 1.59 3.73 -11.18
CA CYS A 106 0.48 4.48 -11.74
C CYS A 106 0.73 5.98 -11.53
N GLU A 107 0.89 6.70 -12.65
CA GLU A 107 1.17 8.14 -12.66
C GLU A 107 -0.04 8.96 -12.20
N GLU A 108 -1.26 8.50 -12.51
CA GLU A 108 -2.51 9.23 -12.23
C GLU A 108 -2.77 9.43 -10.74
N ASN A 109 -2.41 8.43 -9.92
CA ASN A 109 -2.60 8.46 -8.47
C ASN A 109 -1.26 8.50 -7.70
N ASN A 110 -0.15 8.70 -8.40
CA ASN A 110 1.21 8.71 -7.85
C ASN A 110 1.52 7.49 -6.93
N THR A 111 1.09 6.30 -7.36
CA THR A 111 1.18 5.06 -6.56
C THR A 111 2.17 4.09 -7.18
N VAL A 112 3.09 3.62 -6.35
CA VAL A 112 3.99 2.51 -6.61
C VAL A 112 3.38 1.22 -6.08
N TYR A 113 3.44 0.17 -6.87
CA TYR A 113 2.99 -1.17 -6.54
C TYR A 113 4.21 -2.10 -6.50
N GLU A 114 4.44 -2.77 -5.38
CA GLU A 114 5.57 -3.69 -5.17
C GLU A 114 5.06 -5.10 -4.89
N PHE A 115 5.61 -6.09 -5.59
CA PHE A 115 5.30 -7.50 -5.39
C PHE A 115 6.48 -8.20 -4.73
N HIS A 116 6.35 -8.47 -3.43
CA HIS A 116 7.41 -9.09 -2.64
C HIS A 116 7.36 -10.61 -2.76
N GLY A 117 8.21 -11.18 -3.62
CA GLY A 117 8.47 -12.61 -3.67
C GLY A 117 9.04 -13.12 -2.34
N ASP A 118 8.39 -14.08 -1.69
CA ASP A 118 8.67 -14.41 -0.28
C ASP A 118 10.13 -14.78 -0.04
N TYR A 119 10.70 -15.56 -0.97
CA TYR A 119 12.09 -16.01 -0.90
C TYR A 119 13.07 -14.85 -1.12
N TYR A 120 12.80 -13.95 -2.06
CA TYR A 120 13.71 -12.87 -2.44
C TYR A 120 13.64 -11.65 -1.53
N HIS A 121 12.51 -11.47 -0.83
CA HIS A 121 12.26 -10.36 0.08
C HIS A 121 12.27 -10.78 1.56
N GLY A 122 12.56 -12.06 1.84
CA GLY A 122 12.74 -12.56 3.20
C GLY A 122 11.47 -12.53 4.05
N ASN A 123 10.34 -12.98 3.52
CA ASN A 123 9.06 -12.92 4.24
C ASN A 123 9.17 -13.61 5.63
N PRO A 124 9.02 -12.87 6.74
CA PRO A 124 9.20 -13.42 8.09
C PRO A 124 8.07 -14.37 8.51
N ARG A 125 6.95 -14.42 7.76
CA ARG A 125 5.88 -15.41 7.93
C ARG A 125 6.23 -16.77 7.33
N VAL A 126 7.21 -16.81 6.41
CA VAL A 126 7.60 -18.02 5.67
C VAL A 126 8.96 -18.53 6.13
N TYR A 127 9.92 -17.63 6.39
CA TYR A 127 11.30 -17.99 6.69
C TYR A 127 11.80 -17.42 8.01
N ALA A 128 12.60 -18.21 8.74
CA ALA A 128 13.32 -17.75 9.91
C ALA A 128 14.40 -16.73 9.51
N ARG A 129 14.61 -15.70 10.34
CA ARG A 129 15.51 -14.56 10.01
C ARG A 129 16.98 -14.98 9.80
N ASP A 130 17.44 -16.02 10.47
CA ASP A 130 18.81 -16.55 10.40
C ASP A 130 19.03 -17.50 9.22
N MET A 131 17.96 -17.95 8.56
CA MET A 131 18.05 -18.80 7.38
C MET A 131 18.81 -18.10 6.26
N MET A 132 19.74 -18.83 5.64
CA MET A 132 20.53 -18.33 4.51
C MET A 132 19.75 -18.44 3.19
N ASN A 133 19.57 -17.32 2.48
CA ASN A 133 19.09 -17.34 1.11
C ASN A 133 20.26 -17.67 0.16
N THR A 134 20.16 -18.78 -0.57
CA THR A 134 21.23 -19.27 -1.46
C THR A 134 21.34 -18.51 -2.78
N LYS A 135 20.34 -17.72 -3.17
CA LYS A 135 20.36 -16.92 -4.40
C LYS A 135 20.94 -15.53 -4.15
N CYS A 136 20.56 -14.90 -3.04
CA CYS A 136 20.99 -13.56 -2.68
C CYS A 136 22.25 -13.54 -1.81
N GLN A 137 22.65 -14.70 -1.25
CA GLN A 137 23.77 -14.83 -0.31
C GLN A 137 23.63 -13.87 0.89
N LYS A 138 22.39 -13.70 1.36
CA LYS A 138 21.97 -12.89 2.51
C LYS A 138 21.02 -13.66 3.40
N THR A 139 21.03 -13.40 4.70
CA THR A 139 20.04 -14.04 5.57
C THR A 139 18.66 -13.51 5.22
N MET A 140 17.62 -14.29 5.50
CA MET A 140 16.24 -13.85 5.26
C MET A 140 15.91 -12.59 6.06
N GLY A 141 16.47 -12.44 7.26
CA GLY A 141 16.37 -11.20 8.04
C GLY A 141 17.01 -10.00 7.34
N GLN A 142 18.18 -10.16 6.73
CA GLN A 142 18.81 -9.08 5.95
C GLN A 142 17.99 -8.69 4.73
N LEU A 143 17.41 -9.67 4.02
CA LEU A 143 16.54 -9.41 2.87
C LEU A 143 15.26 -8.67 3.27
N TYR A 144 14.68 -9.05 4.41
CA TYR A 144 13.53 -8.35 4.96
C TYR A 144 13.88 -6.91 5.34
N ASP A 145 15.00 -6.71 6.04
CA ASP A 145 15.43 -5.38 6.47
C ASP A 145 15.72 -4.47 5.24
N ASP A 146 16.33 -5.01 4.17
CA ASP A 146 16.50 -4.33 2.88
C ASP A 146 15.15 -3.97 2.23
N THR A 147 14.17 -4.90 2.29
CA THR A 147 12.82 -4.70 1.75
C THR A 147 12.12 -3.55 2.46
N ILE A 148 12.15 -3.50 3.79
CA ILE A 148 11.56 -2.41 4.58
C ILE A 148 12.28 -1.08 4.33
N ALA A 149 13.60 -1.08 4.19
CA ALA A 149 14.37 0.12 3.85
C ALA A 149 13.95 0.68 2.49
N ARG A 150 13.74 -0.18 1.50
CA ARG A 150 13.22 0.19 0.17
C ARG A 150 11.82 0.77 0.26
N GLU A 151 10.90 0.15 1.00
CA GLU A 151 9.55 0.70 1.17
C GLU A 151 9.55 2.09 1.77
N LYS A 152 10.44 2.34 2.74
CA LYS A 152 10.58 3.66 3.35
C LYS A 152 10.97 4.72 2.32
N ILE A 153 11.96 4.42 1.47
CA ILE A 153 12.39 5.31 0.38
C ILE A 153 11.24 5.61 -0.58
N ILE A 154 10.41 4.61 -0.91
CA ILE A 154 9.26 4.83 -1.80
C ILE A 154 8.22 5.73 -1.14
N LYS A 155 7.90 5.46 0.13
CA LYS A 155 6.91 6.22 0.91
C LYS A 155 7.28 7.69 1.14
N GLU A 156 8.55 8.08 0.96
CA GLU A 156 8.97 9.48 1.02
C GLU A 156 8.44 10.31 -0.16
N LYS A 157 8.07 9.68 -1.29
CA LYS A 157 7.71 10.37 -2.54
C LYS A 157 6.44 9.86 -3.21
N PHE A 158 6.01 8.65 -2.88
CA PHE A 158 4.92 7.95 -3.56
C PHE A 158 3.98 7.30 -2.55
N ASN A 159 2.74 7.06 -2.97
CA ASN A 159 1.88 6.09 -2.31
C ASN A 159 2.44 4.68 -2.57
N LEU A 160 2.33 3.77 -1.60
CA LEU A 160 2.83 2.40 -1.76
C LEU A 160 1.74 1.37 -1.48
N VAL A 161 1.54 0.47 -2.44
CA VAL A 161 0.73 -0.75 -2.30
C VAL A 161 1.65 -1.95 -2.44
N VAL A 162 1.55 -2.91 -1.52
CA VAL A 162 2.43 -4.09 -1.46
C VAL A 162 1.59 -5.36 -1.53
N MET A 163 2.07 -6.35 -2.28
CA MET A 163 1.55 -7.71 -2.28
C MET A 163 2.68 -8.70 -1.99
N TRP A 164 2.55 -9.47 -0.92
CA TRP A 164 3.45 -10.60 -0.67
C TRP A 164 3.01 -11.80 -1.50
N GLU A 165 3.98 -12.57 -2.00
CA GLU A 165 3.69 -13.78 -2.78
C GLU A 165 2.82 -14.78 -2.01
N LEU A 166 3.02 -14.91 -0.70
CA LEU A 166 2.20 -15.76 0.17
C LEU A 166 0.70 -15.41 0.13
N ASP A 167 0.38 -14.12 -0.01
CA ASP A 167 -1.00 -13.62 0.03
C ASP A 167 -1.63 -13.56 -1.37
N PHE A 168 -0.83 -13.69 -2.43
CA PHE A 168 -1.30 -13.67 -3.82
C PHE A 168 -1.99 -14.99 -4.19
N ARG A 169 -3.30 -14.90 -4.49
CA ARG A 169 -4.10 -16.02 -4.99
C ARG A 169 -4.31 -15.84 -6.49
N GLU A 170 -3.91 -16.85 -7.25
CA GLU A 170 -4.12 -16.93 -8.71
C GLU A 170 -5.58 -17.20 -9.08
#